data_AF-A0A1Y5HG59-F1
#
_entry.id   AF-A0A1Y5HG59-F1
#
_cell.length_a   1.000
_cell.length_b   1.000
_cell.length_c   1.000
_cell.angle_alpha   90.00
_cell.angle_beta   90.00
_cell.angle_gamma   90.00
#
_symmetry.space_group_name_H-M   'P 1'
#
loop_
_entity.id
_entity.type
_entity.pdbx_description
1 polymer ?
#
loop_
_entity_poly.entity_id
_entity_poly.type
_entity_poly.pdbx_seq_one_letter_code
_entity_poly.pdbx_strand_id
1 'polypeptide(L)'
;MAKLCGFPSTAHINRALRMTGSKRIEQKLACVSDTEKLMTICREQKIFAPDEGYFSPLTELSIGHFLQKLGYEEVVVSDHFGTSPKLMKTELFLRPEVLATPEIYANDKSVYLSIYTDYHYFLVCQTESSRSVANPSDYFEGFFADDGTNDLWGVGDFREKSTGR
;
A
#
# COMPACT_ATOMS: atom_id res chain seq x y z
N MET A 1 9.63 -9.83 0.73
CA MET A 1 9.29 -10.01 2.16
C MET A 1 8.90 -11.44 2.56
N ALA A 2 7.88 -12.08 1.98
CA ALA A 2 7.42 -13.43 2.39
C ALA A 2 8.55 -14.48 2.51
N LYS A 3 9.44 -14.54 1.50
CA LYS A 3 10.64 -15.39 1.51
C LYS A 3 11.59 -15.10 2.69
N LEU A 4 11.81 -13.83 3.03
CA LEU A 4 12.66 -13.44 4.17
C LEU A 4 12.05 -13.92 5.49
N CYS A 5 10.72 -13.82 5.61
CA CYS A 5 9.98 -14.31 6.77
C CYS A 5 9.80 -15.84 6.78
N GLY A 6 10.23 -16.55 5.73
CA GLY A 6 9.93 -17.98 5.56
C GLY A 6 8.42 -18.27 5.52
N PHE A 7 7.62 -17.32 5.05
CA PHE A 7 6.18 -17.46 4.92
C PHE A 7 5.80 -18.15 3.60
N PRO A 8 4.72 -18.97 3.59
CA PRO A 8 4.27 -19.66 2.38
C PRO A 8 3.88 -18.72 1.23
N SER A 9 3.38 -17.54 1.57
CA SER A 9 2.83 -16.58 0.61
C SER A 9 2.87 -15.14 1.14
N THR A 10 2.54 -14.19 0.28
CA THR A 10 2.31 -12.78 0.64
C THR A 10 1.06 -12.60 1.52
N ALA A 11 0.10 -13.54 1.50
CA ALA A 11 -1.07 -13.44 2.35
C ALA A 11 -0.72 -13.54 3.85
N HIS A 12 0.30 -14.34 4.21
CA HIS A 12 0.79 -14.40 5.58
C HIS A 12 1.42 -13.07 6.03
N ILE A 13 2.08 -12.35 5.11
CA ILE A 13 2.59 -11.00 5.39
C ILE A 13 1.43 -10.06 5.73
N ASN A 14 0.40 -10.02 4.87
CA ASN A 14 -0.71 -9.09 5.08
C ASN A 14 -1.59 -9.47 6.29
N ARG A 15 -1.77 -10.75 6.61
CA ARG A 15 -2.40 -11.19 7.87
C ARG A 15 -1.60 -10.76 9.11
N ALA A 16 -0.27 -10.90 9.07
CA ALA A 16 0.61 -10.46 10.15
C ALA A 16 0.58 -8.93 10.31
N LEU A 17 0.58 -8.17 9.21
CA LEU A 17 0.43 -6.71 9.24
C LEU A 17 -0.92 -6.27 9.81
N ARG A 18 -2.03 -6.94 9.46
CA ARG A 18 -3.35 -6.64 10.05
C ARG A 18 -3.39 -6.74 11.59
N MET A 19 -2.46 -7.46 12.20
CA MET A 19 -2.35 -7.57 13.66
C MET A 19 -1.58 -6.40 14.32
N THR A 20 -0.95 -5.51 13.54
CA THR A 20 -0.19 -4.34 14.06
C THR A 20 -1.07 -3.10 14.26
N GLY A 21 -2.17 -2.97 13.52
CA GLY A 21 -3.10 -1.83 13.56
C GLY A 21 -4.44 -2.14 14.24
N SER A 22 -5.54 -1.99 13.51
CA SER A 22 -6.94 -2.15 13.93
C SER A 22 -7.27 -3.55 14.43
N LYS A 23 -6.42 -4.54 14.11
CA LYS A 23 -6.60 -5.95 14.45
C LYS A 23 -7.93 -6.51 13.93
N ARG A 24 -8.46 -5.91 12.84
CA ARG A 24 -9.65 -6.35 12.12
C ARG A 24 -9.30 -7.55 11.23
N ILE A 25 -9.12 -8.70 11.89
CA ILE A 25 -8.90 -9.99 11.24
C ILE A 25 -9.62 -11.09 12.04
N GLU A 26 -10.23 -12.03 11.32
CA GLU A 26 -10.84 -13.21 11.92
C GLU A 26 -9.83 -13.99 12.76
N GLN A 27 -10.20 -14.39 13.98
CA GLN A 27 -9.28 -15.03 14.93
C GLN A 27 -8.57 -16.26 14.35
N LYS A 28 -9.26 -17.02 13.49
CA LYS A 28 -8.69 -18.21 12.81
C LYS A 28 -7.57 -17.89 11.82
N LEU A 29 -7.45 -16.63 11.40
CA LEU A 29 -6.42 -16.13 10.48
C LEU A 29 -5.34 -15.30 11.19
N ALA A 30 -5.58 -14.93 12.45
CA ALA A 30 -4.61 -14.23 13.28
C ALA A 30 -3.49 -15.17 13.71
N CYS A 31 -2.24 -14.72 13.56
CA CYS A 31 -1.06 -15.46 14.00
C CYS A 31 -0.07 -14.49 14.66
N VAL A 32 -0.05 -14.47 16.00
CA VAL A 32 0.81 -13.56 16.76
C VAL A 32 2.29 -13.85 16.50
N SER A 33 2.68 -15.12 16.41
CA SER A 33 4.07 -15.49 16.11
C SER A 33 4.53 -15.03 14.73
N ASP A 34 3.64 -15.03 13.72
CA ASP A 34 3.98 -14.48 12.40
C ASP A 34 4.16 -12.96 12.47
N THR A 35 3.33 -12.27 13.25
CA THR A 35 3.44 -10.83 13.49
C THR A 35 4.77 -10.50 14.17
N GLU A 36 5.11 -11.19 15.25
CA GLU A 36 6.38 -11.02 15.97
C GLU A 36 7.59 -11.30 15.07
N LYS A 37 7.52 -12.36 14.25
CA LYS A 37 8.57 -12.70 13.29
C LYS A 37 8.76 -11.62 12.24
N LEU A 38 7.67 -11.15 11.63
CA LEU A 38 7.69 -10.07 10.64
C LEU A 38 8.31 -8.80 11.24
N MET A 39 7.84 -8.37 12.41
CA MET A 39 8.34 -7.15 13.06
C MET A 39 9.80 -7.26 13.51
N THR A 40 10.24 -8.46 13.91
CA THR A 40 11.64 -8.74 14.23
C THR A 40 12.52 -8.60 12.99
N ILE A 41 12.14 -9.23 11.87
CA ILE A 41 12.87 -9.13 10.61
C ILE A 41 12.92 -7.69 10.10
N CYS A 42 11.80 -6.96 10.15
CA CYS A 42 11.79 -5.55 9.75
C CYS A 42 12.81 -4.74 10.56
N ARG A 43 12.84 -4.94 11.88
CA ARG A 43 13.78 -4.24 12.78
C ARG A 43 15.24 -4.62 12.49
N GLU A 44 15.54 -5.90 12.38
CA GLU A 44 16.91 -6.41 12.15
C GLU A 44 17.46 -6.01 10.78
N GLN A 45 16.61 -6.01 9.76
CA GLN A 45 16.96 -5.68 8.38
C GLN A 45 16.78 -4.18 8.07
N LYS A 46 16.38 -3.36 9.05
CA LYS A 46 16.08 -1.93 8.88
C LYS A 46 15.06 -1.63 7.77
N ILE A 47 14.07 -2.52 7.64
CA ILE A 47 12.94 -2.35 6.72
C ILE A 47 11.85 -1.57 7.47
N PHE A 48 11.36 -0.50 6.83
CA PHE A 48 10.17 0.21 7.31
C PHE A 48 8.93 -0.66 7.09
N ALA A 49 8.35 -1.16 8.18
CA ALA A 49 7.07 -1.86 8.10
C ALA A 49 5.97 -0.87 7.68
N PRO A 50 5.06 -1.25 6.77
CA PRO A 50 3.88 -0.44 6.48
C PRO A 50 3.07 -0.21 7.76
N ASP A 51 2.55 1.00 7.91
CA ASP A 51 1.60 1.34 8.96
C ASP A 51 0.18 1.41 8.37
N GLU A 52 -0.80 1.04 9.17
CA GLU A 52 -2.18 0.90 8.70
C GLU A 52 -2.76 2.27 8.34
N GLY A 53 -3.22 2.44 7.10
CA GLY A 53 -3.79 3.72 6.67
C GLY A 53 -2.76 4.82 6.38
N TYR A 54 -1.45 4.54 6.47
CA TYR A 54 -0.42 5.55 6.25
C TYR A 54 0.58 5.16 5.16
N PHE A 55 1.03 6.18 4.42
CA PHE A 55 2.22 6.05 3.59
C PHE A 55 3.46 6.11 4.48
N SER A 56 4.42 5.21 4.26
CA SER A 56 5.72 5.34 4.93
C SER A 56 6.48 6.54 4.36
N PRO A 57 7.43 7.15 5.10
CA PRO A 57 8.24 8.25 4.57
C PRO A 57 8.93 7.91 3.24
N LEU A 58 9.42 6.67 3.08
CA LEU A 58 10.02 6.22 1.81
C LEU A 58 8.98 6.13 0.69
N THR A 59 7.76 5.72 1.01
CA THR A 59 6.65 5.70 0.07
C THR A 59 6.26 7.11 -0.36
N GLU A 60 6.21 8.06 0.57
CA GLU A 60 5.94 9.48 0.26
C GLU A 60 7.00 10.05 -0.70
N LEU A 61 8.28 9.78 -0.46
CA LEU A 61 9.35 10.15 -1.39
C LEU A 61 9.14 9.56 -2.79
N SER A 62 8.80 8.26 -2.88
CA SER A 62 8.47 7.61 -4.16
C SER A 62 7.27 8.26 -4.84
N ILE A 63 6.22 8.61 -4.10
CA ILE A 63 5.04 9.33 -4.62
C ILE A 63 5.46 10.69 -5.19
N GLY A 64 6.26 11.46 -4.46
CA GLY A 64 6.76 12.76 -4.91
C GLY A 64 7.53 12.66 -6.23
N HIS A 65 8.49 11.73 -6.32
CA HIS A 65 9.27 11.50 -7.54
C HIS A 65 8.42 11.00 -8.70
N PHE A 66 7.45 10.12 -8.43
CA PHE A 66 6.53 9.60 -9.43
C PHE A 66 5.64 10.71 -10.01
N LEU A 67 5.05 11.56 -9.16
CA LEU A 67 4.22 12.69 -9.59
C LEU A 67 5.02 13.75 -10.36
N GLN A 68 6.25 14.05 -9.92
CA GLN A 68 7.15 14.94 -10.64
C GLN A 68 7.54 14.38 -12.01
N LYS A 69 7.80 13.08 -12.12
CA LYS A 69 8.10 12.43 -13.41
C LYS A 69 6.95 12.58 -14.40
N LEU A 70 5.72 12.54 -13.91
CA LEU A 70 4.50 12.75 -14.70
C LEU A 70 4.27 14.23 -15.09
N GLY A 71 5.06 15.16 -14.54
CA GLY A 71 4.95 16.58 -14.81
C GLY A 71 3.94 17.33 -13.94
N TYR A 72 3.49 16.74 -12.84
CA TYR A 72 2.57 17.42 -11.90
C TYR A 72 3.35 18.27 -10.89
N GLU A 73 3.13 19.59 -10.93
CA GLU A 73 3.61 20.51 -9.90
C GLU A 73 2.71 20.51 -8.65
N GLU A 74 1.41 20.30 -8.86
CA GLU A 74 0.40 20.22 -7.81
C GLU A 74 -0.55 19.05 -8.06
N VAL A 75 -1.03 18.47 -6.97
CA VAL A 75 -2.07 17.44 -6.93
C VAL A 75 -3.12 17.82 -5.91
N VAL A 76 -4.29 17.21 -6.00
CA VAL A 76 -5.28 17.28 -4.94
C VAL A 76 -5.00 16.16 -3.95
N VAL A 77 -5.00 16.51 -2.67
CA VAL A 77 -4.96 15.55 -1.57
C VAL A 77 -6.22 15.66 -0.72
N SER A 78 -6.67 14.55 -0.16
CA SER A 78 -7.84 14.52 0.72
C SER A 78 -7.67 13.53 1.87
N ASP A 79 -8.59 13.60 2.84
CA ASP A 79 -8.73 12.61 3.90
C ASP A 79 -9.22 11.25 3.36
N HIS A 80 -9.29 10.23 4.23
CA HIS A 80 -9.64 8.84 3.86
C HIS A 80 -11.04 8.68 3.24
N PHE A 81 -11.88 9.71 3.34
CA PHE A 81 -13.25 9.71 2.85
C PHE A 81 -13.43 10.70 1.70
N GLY A 82 -12.34 11.31 1.22
CA GLY A 82 -12.40 12.31 0.17
C GLY A 82 -13.09 13.61 0.58
N THR A 83 -13.40 13.85 1.86
CA THR A 83 -14.31 14.93 2.28
C THR A 83 -13.68 16.32 2.37
N SER A 84 -12.35 16.38 2.46
CA SER A 84 -11.61 17.63 2.66
C SER A 84 -10.51 17.84 1.62
N PRO A 85 -10.85 17.97 0.32
CA PRO A 85 -9.86 18.10 -0.73
C PRO A 85 -9.13 19.44 -0.66
N LYS A 86 -7.81 19.42 -0.85
CA LYS A 86 -6.97 20.62 -0.96
C LYS A 86 -5.89 20.41 -2.01
N LEU A 87 -5.46 21.50 -2.64
CA LEU A 87 -4.27 21.47 -3.50
C LEU A 87 -3.01 21.38 -2.65
N MET A 88 -2.07 20.57 -3.11
CA MET A 88 -0.77 20.35 -2.48
C MET A 88 0.30 20.29 -3.56
N LYS A 89 1.40 21.01 -3.34
CA LYS A 89 2.57 20.93 -4.22
C LYS A 89 3.25 19.58 -4.10
N THR A 90 3.64 18.99 -5.22
CA THR A 90 4.28 17.66 -5.25
C THR A 90 5.65 17.63 -4.56
N GLU A 91 6.34 18.78 -4.49
CA GLU A 91 7.59 18.94 -3.74
C GLU A 91 7.45 18.68 -2.22
N LEU A 92 6.24 18.78 -1.66
CA LEU A 92 6.01 18.56 -0.24
C LEU A 92 6.15 17.09 0.16
N PHE A 93 5.85 16.15 -0.75
CA PHE A 93 6.09 14.71 -0.56
C PHE A 93 7.58 14.36 -0.47
N LEU A 94 8.47 15.26 -0.90
CA LEU A 94 9.92 15.08 -0.83
C LEU A 94 10.51 15.50 0.52
N ARG A 95 9.68 15.89 1.49
CA ARG A 95 10.08 16.36 2.82
C ARG A 95 9.75 15.29 3.87
N PRO A 96 10.54 15.18 4.95
CA PRO A 96 10.41 14.10 5.94
C PRO A 96 9.23 14.27 6.93
N GLU A 97 8.18 14.98 6.55
CA GLU A 97 6.98 15.12 7.37
C GLU A 97 5.94 14.10 6.90
N VAL A 98 5.52 13.19 7.79
CA VAL A 98 4.46 12.22 7.47
C VAL A 98 3.19 12.99 7.12
N LEU A 99 2.77 12.89 5.87
CA LEU A 99 1.56 13.50 5.36
C LEU A 99 0.42 12.51 5.54
N ALA A 100 -0.51 12.83 6.44
CA ALA A 100 -1.80 12.15 6.51
C ALA A 100 -2.66 12.51 5.28
N THR A 101 -2.26 12.00 4.10
CA THR A 101 -2.84 12.32 2.78
C THR A 101 -3.27 11.04 2.07
N PRO A 102 -4.25 10.32 2.61
CA PRO A 102 -4.60 8.98 2.14
C PRO A 102 -5.18 8.93 0.74
N GLU A 103 -5.70 10.04 0.21
CA GLU A 103 -6.13 10.14 -1.18
C GLU A 103 -5.34 11.22 -1.92
N ILE A 104 -4.82 10.89 -3.09
CA ILE A 104 -4.01 11.78 -3.93
C ILE A 104 -4.45 11.62 -5.38
N TYR A 105 -4.73 12.72 -6.09
CA TYR A 105 -5.04 12.65 -7.51
C TYR A 105 -4.62 13.89 -8.30
N ALA A 106 -4.29 13.66 -9.56
CA ALA A 106 -4.10 14.74 -10.52
C ALA A 106 -5.45 15.37 -10.91
N ASN A 107 -5.46 16.67 -11.18
CA ASN A 107 -6.68 17.40 -11.58
C ASN A 107 -7.30 16.86 -12.87
N ASP A 108 -6.46 16.38 -13.80
CA ASP A 108 -6.87 15.75 -15.05
C ASP A 108 -7.35 14.30 -14.88
N LYS A 109 -7.33 13.77 -13.65
CA LYS A 109 -7.71 12.40 -13.29
C LYS A 109 -6.88 11.30 -13.97
N SER A 110 -5.71 11.65 -14.50
CA SER A 110 -4.85 10.64 -15.15
C SER A 110 -4.17 9.70 -14.16
N VAL A 111 -4.10 10.12 -12.89
CA VAL A 111 -3.46 9.40 -11.77
C VAL A 111 -4.30 9.56 -10.50
N TYR A 112 -4.47 8.46 -9.77
CA TYR A 112 -5.11 8.39 -8.45
C TYR A 112 -4.34 7.41 -7.56
N LEU A 113 -3.99 7.82 -6.35
CA LEU A 113 -3.40 6.97 -5.32
C LEU A 113 -4.30 6.99 -4.09
N SER A 114 -4.49 5.83 -3.48
CA SER A 114 -5.31 5.76 -2.27
C SER A 114 -4.89 4.64 -1.33
N ILE A 115 -4.88 4.94 -0.03
CA ILE A 115 -4.78 3.96 1.04
C ILE A 115 -6.07 3.97 1.87
N TYR A 116 -6.69 2.79 1.98
CA TYR A 116 -7.82 2.61 2.87
C TYR A 116 -7.35 2.53 4.32
N THR A 117 -8.11 3.12 5.24
CA THR A 117 -7.70 3.31 6.64
C THR A 117 -7.36 2.03 7.39
N ASP A 118 -7.87 0.87 6.93
CA ASP A 118 -7.63 -0.44 7.57
C ASP A 118 -6.61 -1.31 6.81
N TYR A 119 -5.92 -0.77 5.80
CA TYR A 119 -5.02 -1.52 4.93
C TYR A 119 -3.55 -1.08 5.07
N HIS A 120 -2.66 -2.03 4.81
CA HIS A 120 -1.19 -1.86 4.77
C HIS A 120 -0.64 -1.80 3.34
N TYR A 121 -1.52 -1.59 2.37
CA TYR A 121 -1.21 -1.39 0.97
C TYR A 121 -2.00 -0.20 0.44
N PHE A 122 -1.51 0.37 -0.65
CA PHE A 122 -2.18 1.45 -1.36
C PHE A 122 -2.36 1.07 -2.83
N LEU A 123 -3.33 1.70 -3.46
CA LEU A 123 -3.60 1.57 -4.89
C LEU A 123 -2.87 2.68 -5.64
N VAL A 124 -2.36 2.32 -6.82
CA VAL A 124 -1.87 3.29 -7.82
C VAL A 124 -2.65 3.04 -9.09
N CYS A 125 -3.51 3.98 -9.44
CA CYS A 125 -4.32 3.95 -10.63
C CYS A 125 -3.78 4.98 -11.63
N GLN A 126 -3.63 4.57 -12.88
CA GLN A 126 -3.15 5.43 -13.97
C GLN A 126 -3.92 5.15 -15.25
N THR A 127 -4.08 6.19 -16.07
CA THR A 127 -4.42 6.03 -17.48
C THR A 127 -3.26 5.41 -18.26
N GLU A 128 -3.55 4.81 -19.42
CA GLU A 128 -2.51 4.24 -20.28
C GLU A 128 -1.50 5.30 -20.76
N SER A 129 -1.98 6.52 -21.08
CA SER A 129 -1.12 7.64 -21.49
C SER A 129 -0.15 8.05 -20.38
N SER A 130 -0.62 8.20 -19.13
CA SER A 130 0.25 8.56 -18.00
C SER A 130 1.25 7.43 -17.67
N ARG A 131 0.86 6.16 -17.81
CA ARG A 131 1.78 5.01 -17.63
C ARG A 131 2.95 5.01 -18.62
N SER A 132 2.75 5.52 -19.83
CA SER A 132 3.84 5.63 -20.83
C SER A 132 4.92 6.65 -20.43
N VAL A 133 4.58 7.59 -19.54
CA VAL A 133 5.49 8.63 -19.04
C VAL A 133 6.22 8.18 -17.78
N ALA A 134 5.50 7.55 -16.84
CA ALA A 134 6.05 6.97 -15.62
C ALA A 134 5.40 5.60 -15.35
N ASN A 135 6.22 4.56 -15.38
CA ASN A 135 5.78 3.21 -15.03
C ASN A 135 5.81 3.04 -13.50
N PRO A 136 4.70 2.64 -12.84
CA PRO A 136 4.63 2.57 -11.39
C PRO A 136 5.61 1.54 -10.80
N SER A 137 5.99 0.51 -11.58
CA SER A 137 6.99 -0.49 -11.16
C SER A 137 8.40 0.08 -10.96
N ASP A 138 8.70 1.27 -11.48
CA ASP A 138 9.98 1.95 -11.27
C ASP A 138 10.04 2.70 -9.91
N TYR A 139 8.89 2.87 -9.24
CA TYR A 139 8.75 3.71 -8.04
C TYR A 139 8.23 2.94 -6.82
N PHE A 140 7.43 1.89 -7.04
CA PHE A 140 6.70 1.18 -5.99
C PHE A 140 6.93 -0.33 -6.05
N GLU A 141 6.97 -0.96 -4.88
CA GLU A 141 6.89 -2.40 -4.76
C GLU A 141 5.42 -2.85 -4.81
N GLY A 142 5.11 -3.86 -5.61
CA GLY A 142 3.74 -4.37 -5.72
C GLY A 142 3.53 -5.29 -6.92
N PHE A 143 2.28 -5.39 -7.34
CA PHE A 143 1.87 -6.14 -8.53
C PHE A 143 0.72 -5.39 -9.22
N PHE A 144 0.54 -5.66 -10.52
CA PHE A 144 -0.60 -5.13 -11.26
C PHE A 144 -1.86 -5.91 -10.92
N ALA A 145 -2.93 -5.20 -10.57
CA ALA A 145 -4.24 -5.80 -10.40
C ALA A 145 -4.77 -6.31 -11.74
N ASP A 146 -5.43 -7.47 -11.73
CA ASP A 146 -6.17 -8.04 -12.83
C ASP A 146 -7.63 -8.28 -12.39
N ASP A 147 -8.45 -8.87 -13.27
CA ASP A 147 -9.86 -9.16 -12.99
C ASP A 147 -10.09 -10.11 -11.80
N GLY A 148 -9.05 -10.83 -11.36
CA GLY A 148 -9.08 -11.71 -10.19
C GLY A 148 -8.67 -11.01 -8.88
N THR A 149 -8.02 -9.84 -8.97
CA THR A 149 -7.56 -9.09 -7.79
C THR A 149 -8.74 -8.45 -7.06
N ASN A 150 -8.87 -8.77 -5.78
CA ASN A 150 -9.87 -8.22 -4.87
C ASN A 150 -9.23 -8.02 -3.49
N ASP A 151 -9.79 -7.20 -2.61
CA ASP A 151 -9.19 -6.85 -1.31
C ASP A 151 -8.85 -8.04 -0.38
N LEU A 152 -9.38 -9.24 -0.64
CA LEU A 152 -9.02 -10.47 0.08
C LEU A 152 -7.73 -11.12 -0.46
N TRP A 153 -7.10 -10.57 -1.50
CA TRP A 153 -5.88 -11.09 -2.12
C TRP A 153 -4.77 -11.30 -1.07
N GLY A 154 -4.67 -10.39 -0.10
CA GLY A 154 -3.70 -10.47 1.00
C GLY A 154 -4.20 -11.27 2.22
N VAL A 155 -5.45 -11.73 2.24
CA VAL A 155 -5.98 -12.55 3.34
C VAL A 155 -6.11 -14.02 2.92
N GLY A 156 -5.98 -14.31 1.62
CA GLY A 156 -6.07 -15.62 0.96
C GLY A 156 -4.98 -16.65 1.32
N ASP A 157 -4.92 -17.76 0.58
CA ASP A 157 -4.48 -19.13 0.98
C ASP A 157 -5.59 -19.96 1.64
N PHE A 158 -6.85 -19.63 1.38
CA PHE A 158 -7.92 -20.59 1.61
C PHE A 158 -7.74 -21.72 0.61
N ARG A 159 -6.96 -22.74 0.96
CA ARG A 159 -7.10 -24.03 0.29
C ARG A 159 -8.58 -24.35 0.42
N GLU A 160 -9.30 -24.42 -0.69
CA GLU A 160 -10.54 -25.16 -0.70
C GLU A 160 -10.17 -26.51 -0.09
N LYS A 161 -10.71 -26.80 1.09
CA LYS A 161 -10.89 -28.20 1.44
C LYS A 161 -11.85 -28.68 0.36
N SER A 162 -11.28 -29.27 -0.70
CA SER A 162 -12.03 -30.13 -1.59
C SER A 162 -12.80 -31.06 -0.66
N THR A 163 -14.09 -30.81 -0.53
CA THR A 163 -14.99 -31.69 0.20
C THR A 163 -14.85 -33.03 -0.48
N GLY A 164 -14.16 -33.95 0.20
CA GLY A 164 -14.12 -35.34 -0.18
C GLY A 164 -15.56 -35.79 -0.34
N ARG A 165 -15.85 -36.32 -1.54
CA ARG A 165 -17.05 -37.09 -1.81
C ARG A 165 -17.18 -38.24 -0.82
#